data_AF-A0A5Y4CDV3-F1
#
_entry.id   AF-A0A5Y4CDV3-F1
#
_cell.length_a   1.000
_cell.length_b   1.000
_cell.length_c   1.000
_cell.angle_alpha   90.00
_cell.angle_beta   90.00
_cell.angle_gamma   90.00
#
_symmetry.space_group_name_H-M   'P 1'
#
loop_
_entity.id
_entity.type
_entity.pdbx_description
1 polymer ?
#
loop_
_entity_poly.entity_id
_entity_poly.type
_entity_poly.pdbx_seq_one_letter_code
_entity_poly.pdbx_strand_id
1 'polypeptide(L)'
;MTSKYEALKKEVLELEKRGKELYISMINECEAIDEEHIAAFKKDGINIISVGNNYQSWYTKACRVIEQIIPERLNEFVNLYQGDPKRK
;
A
#
# COMPACT_ATOMS: atom_id res chain seq x y z
N MET A 1 -2.11 9.05 -26.64
CA MET A 1 -1.26 8.01 -26.02
C MET A 1 -0.67 8.60 -24.74
N THR A 2 -0.93 8.00 -23.58
CA THR A 2 -0.31 8.41 -22.32
C THR A 2 1.17 8.01 -22.36
N SER A 3 2.08 8.90 -21.98
CA SER A 3 3.51 8.55 -21.95
C SER A 3 3.77 7.49 -20.87
N LYS A 4 4.85 6.70 -21.05
CA LYS A 4 5.30 5.72 -20.04
C LYS A 4 5.51 6.37 -18.66
N TYR A 5 6.02 7.61 -18.64
CA TYR A 5 6.21 8.39 -17.42
C TYR A 5 4.90 8.73 -16.71
N GLU A 6 3.89 9.21 -17.45
CA GLU A 6 2.58 9.54 -16.88
C GLU A 6 1.86 8.30 -16.33
N ALA A 7 2.00 7.15 -17.01
CA ALA A 7 1.47 5.88 -16.51
C ALA A 7 2.16 5.47 -15.19
N LEU A 8 3.49 5.55 -15.12
CA LEU A 8 4.25 5.17 -13.93
C LEU A 8 3.98 6.11 -12.75
N LYS A 9 3.86 7.42 -13.00
CA LYS A 9 3.45 8.40 -12.00
C LYS A 9 2.08 8.08 -11.41
N LYS A 10 1.12 7.70 -12.27
CA LYS A 10 -0.21 7.27 -11.81
C LYS A 10 -0.12 6.02 -10.95
N GLU A 11 0.68 5.03 -11.33
CA GLU A 11 0.87 3.81 -10.55
C GLU A 11 1.47 4.10 -9.16
N VAL A 12 2.43 5.01 -9.06
CA VAL A 12 2.99 5.44 -7.76
C VAL A 12 1.91 6.06 -6.88
N LEU A 13 1.09 6.96 -7.42
CA LEU A 13 0.00 7.61 -6.67
C LEU A 13 -1.06 6.60 -6.20
N GLU A 14 -1.39 5.61 -7.04
CA GLU A 14 -2.29 4.51 -6.67
C GLU A 14 -1.69 3.65 -5.53
N LEU A 15 -0.39 3.35 -5.60
CA LEU A 15 0.32 2.58 -4.58
C LEU A 15 0.42 3.35 -3.25
N GLU A 16 0.66 4.66 -3.30
CA GLU A 16 0.67 5.52 -2.12
C GLU A 16 -0.70 5.54 -1.44
N LYS A 17 -1.76 5.76 -2.22
CA LYS A 17 -3.13 5.73 -1.72
C LYS A 17 -3.45 4.38 -1.08
N ARG A 18 -3.18 3.27 -1.78
CA ARG A 18 -3.45 1.93 -1.25
C ARG A 18 -2.60 1.61 -0.03
N GLY A 19 -1.37 2.11 0.04
CA GLY A 19 -0.51 2.00 1.22
C GLY A 19 -1.12 2.68 2.45
N LYS A 20 -1.70 3.87 2.28
CA LYS A 20 -2.45 4.56 3.35
C LYS A 20 -3.70 3.78 3.80
N GLU A 21 -4.47 3.24 2.84
CA GLU A 21 -5.62 2.37 3.14
C GLU A 21 -5.20 1.13 3.94
N LEU A 22 -4.12 0.46 3.55
CA LEU A 22 -3.56 -0.69 4.27
C LEU A 22 -3.10 -0.31 5.68
N TYR A 23 -2.37 0.80 5.83
CA TYR A 23 -1.87 1.24 7.14
C TYR A 23 -3.00 1.50 8.14
N ILE A 24 -4.02 2.27 7.74
CA ILE A 24 -5.19 2.52 8.61
C ILE A 24 -5.97 1.23 8.89
N SER A 25 -6.11 0.36 7.89
CA SER A 25 -6.80 -0.92 8.08
C SER A 25 -6.05 -1.85 9.03
N MET A 26 -4.71 -1.85 9.00
CA MET A 26 -3.88 -2.59 9.95
C MET A 26 -4.07 -2.07 11.37
N ILE A 27 -4.08 -0.75 11.56
CA ILE A 27 -4.38 -0.15 12.86
C ILE A 27 -5.75 -0.63 13.34
N ASN A 28 -6.77 -0.55 12.50
CA ASN A 28 -8.13 -0.97 12.84
C ASN A 28 -8.28 -2.48 13.12
N GLU A 29 -7.49 -3.33 12.46
CA GLU A 29 -7.45 -4.78 12.74
C GLU A 29 -6.74 -5.10 14.08
N CYS A 30 -5.78 -4.27 14.51
CA CYS A 30 -5.10 -4.42 15.79
C CYS A 30 -5.89 -3.82 16.96
N GLU A 31 -6.39 -2.60 16.78
CA GLU A 31 -7.18 -1.85 17.75
C GLU A 31 -8.33 -1.18 17.00
N ALA A 32 -9.57 -1.51 17.38
CA ALA A 32 -10.74 -0.99 16.71
C ALA A 32 -10.76 0.54 16.80
N ILE A 33 -10.73 1.19 15.64
CA ILE A 33 -10.89 2.63 15.52
C ILE A 33 -12.38 2.93 15.66
N ASP A 34 -12.73 3.98 16.40
CA ASP A 34 -14.13 4.39 16.53
C ASP A 34 -14.73 4.89 15.20
N GLU A 35 -16.05 4.92 15.16
CA GLU A 35 -16.80 5.27 13.95
C GLU A 35 -16.56 6.71 13.49
N GLU A 36 -16.26 7.64 14.41
CA GLU A 36 -16.00 9.05 14.09
C GLU A 36 -14.70 9.19 13.29
N HIS A 37 -13.63 8.55 13.75
CA HIS A 37 -12.36 8.53 13.04
C HIS A 37 -12.45 7.76 11.71
N ILE A 38 -13.19 6.65 11.66
CA ILE A 38 -13.44 5.93 10.39
C ILE A 38 -14.17 6.83 9.38
N ALA A 39 -15.16 7.61 9.82
CA ALA A 39 -15.87 8.55 8.97
C ALA A 39 -14.96 9.66 8.45
N ALA A 40 -14.06 10.19 9.31
CA ALA A 40 -13.05 11.16 8.91
C ALA A 40 -12.11 10.60 7.83
N PHE A 41 -11.57 9.40 8.01
CA PHE A 41 -10.72 8.75 7.00
C PHE A 41 -11.43 8.54 5.66
N LYS A 42 -12.70 8.10 5.69
CA LYS A 42 -13.51 7.95 4.47
C LYS A 42 -13.72 9.27 3.74
N LYS A 43 -13.93 10.37 4.49
CA LYS A 43 -14.05 11.72 3.92
C LYS A 43 -12.77 12.18 3.23
N ASP A 44 -11.62 11.77 3.77
CA ASP A 44 -10.29 12.00 3.18
C ASP A 44 -9.95 11.02 2.04
N GLY A 45 -10.89 10.16 1.66
CA GLY A 45 -10.76 9.21 0.55
C GLY A 45 -10.00 7.93 0.90
N ILE A 46 -9.80 7.65 2.19
CA ILE A 46 -9.17 6.43 2.71
C ILE A 46 -10.26 5.44 3.11
N ASN A 47 -10.24 4.26 2.49
CA ASN A 47 -11.17 3.18 2.82
C ASN A 47 -10.54 2.18 3.78
N ILE A 48 -11.36 1.64 4.70
CA ILE A 48 -10.99 0.44 5.46
C ILE A 48 -11.17 -0.78 4.56
N ILE A 49 -10.09 -1.53 4.37
CA ILE A 49 -10.02 -2.68 3.48
C ILE A 49 -9.48 -3.90 4.25
N SER A 50 -9.79 -5.11 3.77
CA SER A 50 -9.17 -6.31 4.36
C SER A 50 -7.67 -6.32 4.08
N VAL A 51 -6.84 -6.31 5.13
CA VAL A 51 -5.38 -6.27 4.97
C VAL A 51 -4.90 -7.56 4.30
N GLY A 52 -5.32 -8.72 4.82
CA GLY A 52 -4.89 -10.03 4.30
C GLY A 52 -5.16 -10.24 2.81
N ASN A 53 -6.27 -9.71 2.30
CA ASN A 53 -6.64 -9.83 0.89
C ASN A 53 -5.93 -8.83 -0.04
N ASN A 54 -5.43 -7.72 0.49
CA ASN A 54 -4.93 -6.61 -0.32
C ASN A 54 -3.41 -6.40 -0.21
N TYR A 55 -2.78 -6.82 0.90
CA TYR A 55 -1.37 -6.54 1.17
C TYR A 55 -0.45 -7.15 0.11
N GLN A 56 -0.62 -8.45 -0.20
CA GLN A 56 0.28 -9.14 -1.13
C GLN A 56 0.21 -8.55 -2.56
N SER A 57 -0.99 -8.15 -3.00
CA SER A 57 -1.20 -7.52 -4.31
C SER A 57 -0.51 -6.15 -4.36
N TRP A 58 -0.70 -5.33 -3.32
CA TRP A 58 -0.03 -4.05 -3.16
C TRP A 58 1.49 -4.20 -3.14
N TYR A 59 2.02 -5.12 -2.33
CA TYR A 59 3.46 -5.39 -2.19
C TYR A 59 4.09 -5.81 -3.53
N THR A 60 3.44 -6.74 -4.25
CA THR A 60 3.94 -7.24 -5.53
C THR A 60 3.96 -6.13 -6.59
N LYS A 61 2.92 -5.30 -6.65
CA LYS A 61 2.86 -4.14 -7.57
C LYS A 61 3.91 -3.09 -7.19
N ALA A 62 4.08 -2.82 -5.89
CA ALA A 62 5.10 -1.88 -5.41
C ALA A 62 6.52 -2.31 -5.80
N CYS A 63 6.87 -3.60 -5.64
CA CYS A 63 8.17 -4.11 -6.07
C CYS A 63 8.46 -3.83 -7.54
N ARG A 64 7.48 -4.11 -8.43
CA ARG A 64 7.62 -3.86 -9.88
C ARG A 64 7.78 -2.39 -10.23
N VAL A 65 7.12 -1.50 -9.50
CA VAL A 65 7.21 -0.05 -9.73
C VAL A 65 8.56 0.49 -9.24
N ILE A 66 9.02 0.04 -8.06
CA ILE A 66 10.32 0.42 -7.50
C ILE A 66 11.45 -0.07 -8.39
N GLU A 67 11.39 -1.30 -8.88
CA GLU A 67 12.37 -1.86 -9.83
C GLU A 67 12.52 -1.01 -11.10
N GLN A 68 11.41 -0.43 -11.58
CA GLN A 68 11.41 0.43 -12.77
C GLN A 68 11.92 1.85 -12.52
N ILE A 69 11.77 2.38 -11.29
CA ILE A 69 12.08 3.78 -10.97
C ILE A 69 13.44 3.94 -10.28
N ILE A 70 13.73 3.08 -9.30
CA ILE A 70 14.88 3.14 -8.37
C ILE A 70 15.31 1.71 -8.00
N PRO A 71 15.83 0.90 -8.97
CA PRO A 71 16.15 -0.51 -8.76
C PRO A 71 17.12 -0.75 -7.59
N GLU A 72 18.04 0.17 -7.32
CA GLU A 72 18.98 0.12 -6.21
C GLU A 72 18.32 0.13 -4.82
N ARG A 73 17.07 0.62 -4.72
CA ARG A 73 16.28 0.62 -3.47
C ARG A 73 15.33 -0.58 -3.36
N LEU A 74 15.24 -1.44 -4.38
CA LEU A 74 14.33 -2.58 -4.36
C LEU A 74 14.62 -3.52 -3.19
N ASN A 75 15.88 -3.86 -2.96
CA ASN A 75 16.26 -4.76 -1.86
C ASN A 75 15.92 -4.17 -0.49
N GLU A 76 16.08 -2.87 -0.30
CA GLU A 76 15.69 -2.19 0.93
C GLU A 76 14.17 -2.27 1.12
N PHE A 77 13.39 -2.01 0.06
CA PHE A 77 11.94 -2.14 0.12
C PHE A 77 11.49 -3.56 0.44
N VAL A 78 12.06 -4.57 -0.22
CA VAL A 78 11.77 -5.98 0.04
C VAL A 78 12.08 -6.33 1.50
N ASN A 79 13.24 -5.94 2.02
CA ASN A 79 13.61 -6.23 3.41
C ASN A 79 12.67 -5.58 4.45
N LEU A 80 12.09 -4.42 4.14
CA LEU A 80 11.18 -3.70 5.03
C LEU A 80 9.74 -4.22 4.98
N TYR A 81 9.27 -4.63 3.79
CA TYR A 81 7.85 -4.90 3.56
C TYR A 81 7.53 -6.36 3.22
N GLN A 82 8.53 -7.20 2.97
CA GLN A 82 8.28 -8.63 2.84
C GLN A 82 7.81 -9.15 4.19
N GLY A 83 6.59 -9.70 4.23
CA GLY A 83 6.08 -10.38 5.42
C GLY A 83 7.03 -11.50 5.83
N ASP A 84 7.22 -11.69 7.14
CA ASP A 84 8.06 -12.77 7.64
C ASP A 84 7.55 -14.12 7.10
N PRO A 85 8.32 -14.83 6.26
CA PRO A 85 7.90 -16.11 5.71
C PRO A 85 7.68 -17.18 6.80
N LYS A 86 8.09 -16.91 8.04
CA LYS A 86 7.88 -17.78 9.21
C LYS A 86 6.60 -17.45 10.00
N ARG A 87 5.86 -16.36 9.68
CA ARG A 87 4.53 -16.15 10.25
C ARG A 87 3.58 -17.22 9.68
N LYS A 88 3.30 -18.21 10.52
CA LYS A 88 2.24 -19.20 10.33
C LYS A 88 0.88 -18.61 10.70
#